data_AF-A0A7W9ZLT4-F1
#
_entry.id   AF-A0A7W9ZLT4-F1
#
_cell.length_a   1.000
_cell.length_b   1.000
_cell.length_c   1.000
_cell.angle_alpha   90.00
_cell.angle_beta   90.00
_cell.angle_gamma   90.00
#
_symmetry.space_group_name_H-M   'P 1'
#
loop_
_entity.id
_entity.type
_entity.pdbx_description
1 polymer ?
#
loop_
_entity_poly.entity_id
_entity_poly.type
_entity_poly.pdbx_seq_one_letter_code
_entity_poly.pdbx_strand_id
1 'polypeptide(L)'
;EFRLSLRALFNGERIVEETHLYPIKEGDKFIGIFYGYRKPIKKPLIKYQLNGTRKAYALARAYYMEFRFKAGSVFCYFKGLYRLLDKKRTNNHYNKVLFSMFTDLEQQVYKFYGKKYPEQGPLIKWIIKNLK
;
A
#
# COMPACT_ATOMS: atom_id res chain seq x y z
N GLU A 1 -15.38 7.68 -12.41
CA GLU A 1 -14.87 6.81 -11.33
C GLU A 1 -13.39 6.51 -11.57
N PHE A 2 -12.66 6.10 -10.55
CA PHE A 2 -11.26 5.66 -10.64
C PHE A 2 -11.15 4.22 -10.14
N ARG A 3 -10.89 3.29 -11.04
CA ARG A 3 -10.78 1.86 -10.73
C ARG A 3 -9.39 1.53 -10.21
N LEU A 4 -9.31 0.85 -9.08
CA LEU A 4 -8.11 0.21 -8.58
C LEU A 4 -8.23 -1.30 -8.72
N SER A 5 -7.28 -1.89 -9.44
CA SER A 5 -7.15 -3.34 -9.60
C SER A 5 -5.82 -3.78 -8.96
N LEU A 6 -5.91 -4.48 -7.84
CA LEU A 6 -4.76 -4.92 -7.04
C LEU A 6 -4.68 -6.45 -7.07
N ARG A 7 -3.49 -7.02 -7.28
CA ARG A 7 -3.34 -8.48 -7.17
C ARG A 7 -3.52 -8.94 -5.73
N ALA A 8 -4.39 -9.92 -5.54
CA ALA A 8 -4.66 -10.52 -4.25
C ALA A 8 -3.38 -11.13 -3.64
N LEU A 9 -3.26 -11.03 -2.32
CA LEU A 9 -2.08 -11.48 -1.58
C LEU A 9 -2.05 -12.99 -1.29
N PHE A 10 -3.18 -13.68 -1.48
CA PHE A 10 -3.43 -15.02 -0.96
C PHE A 10 -4.07 -15.92 -2.01
N ASN A 11 -3.27 -16.39 -2.97
CA ASN A 11 -3.31 -17.73 -3.59
C ASN A 11 -2.42 -17.67 -4.83
N GLY A 12 -1.81 -18.78 -5.24
CA GLY A 12 -0.98 -18.84 -6.46
C GLY A 12 -1.73 -18.50 -7.76
N GLU A 13 -3.03 -18.22 -7.67
CA GLU A 13 -3.90 -17.77 -8.74
C GLU A 13 -3.80 -16.24 -8.91
N ARG A 14 -3.84 -15.77 -10.16
CA ARG A 14 -3.80 -14.34 -10.51
C ARG A 14 -5.16 -13.66 -10.20
N ILE A 15 -5.63 -13.76 -8.96
CA ILE A 15 -6.86 -13.10 -8.53
C ILE A 15 -6.58 -11.60 -8.39
N VAL A 16 -7.43 -10.78 -8.98
CA VAL A 16 -7.39 -9.33 -8.90
C VAL A 16 -8.52 -8.90 -7.97
N GLU A 17 -8.17 -8.28 -6.85
CA GLU A 17 -9.12 -7.56 -6.00
C GLU A 17 -9.32 -6.16 -6.57
N GLU A 18 -10.59 -5.75 -6.69
CA GLU A 18 -10.95 -4.47 -7.29
C GLU A 18 -11.69 -3.60 -6.30
N THR A 19 -11.41 -2.30 -6.37
CA THR A 19 -12.17 -1.28 -5.64
C THR A 19 -12.24 -0.01 -6.48
N HIS A 20 -13.20 0.85 -6.16
CA HIS A 20 -13.47 2.07 -6.92
C HIS A 20 -13.39 3.28 -6.01
N LEU A 21 -12.63 4.27 -6.46
CA LEU A 21 -12.64 5.62 -5.91
C LEU A 21 -13.65 6.45 -6.72
N TYR A 22 -14.58 7.07 -6.02
CA TYR A 22 -15.68 7.82 -6.63
C TYR A 22 -15.43 9.33 -6.56
N PRO A 23 -16.03 10.11 -7.47
CA PRO A 23 -16.08 11.56 -7.33
C PRO A 23 -16.63 11.97 -5.95
N ILE A 24 -16.12 13.08 -5.44
CA ILE A 24 -16.45 13.57 -4.10
C ILE A 24 -17.89 14.11 -4.11
N LYS A 25 -18.72 13.65 -3.17
CA LYS A 25 -20.07 14.22 -2.95
C LYS A 25 -19.99 15.58 -2.26
N GLU A 26 -21.04 16.38 -2.40
CA GLU A 26 -21.14 17.70 -1.76
C GLU A 26 -20.92 17.60 -0.24
N GLY A 27 -20.06 18.47 0.31
CA GLY A 27 -19.70 18.50 1.73
C GLY A 27 -18.52 17.61 2.17
N ASP A 28 -18.06 16.69 1.32
CA ASP A 28 -16.85 15.89 1.53
C ASP A 28 -15.62 16.50 0.83
N LYS A 29 -14.43 16.01 1.15
CA LYS A 29 -13.16 16.50 0.60
C LYS A 29 -12.08 15.43 0.66
N PHE A 30 -11.40 15.20 -0.46
CA PHE A 30 -10.16 14.43 -0.46
C PHE A 30 -9.06 15.20 0.29
N ILE A 31 -8.57 14.59 1.36
CA ILE A 31 -7.55 15.15 2.25
C ILE A 31 -6.15 14.79 1.72
N GLY A 32 -5.96 13.55 1.28
CA GLY A 32 -4.69 13.09 0.73
C GLY A 32 -4.49 11.59 0.89
N ILE A 33 -3.28 11.15 0.57
CA ILE A 33 -2.84 9.76 0.71
C ILE A 33 -1.93 9.65 1.92
N PHE A 34 -2.12 8.61 2.72
CA PHE A 34 -1.31 8.33 3.91
C PHE A 34 -0.87 6.87 3.91
N TYR A 35 0.28 6.60 4.52
CA TYR A 35 0.78 5.24 4.70
C TYR A 35 0.95 4.93 6.17
N GLY A 36 0.78 3.65 6.50
CA GLY A 36 0.94 3.18 7.85
C GLY A 36 1.03 1.68 7.93
N TYR A 37 1.09 1.21 9.17
CA TYR A 37 0.92 -0.19 9.49
C TYR A 37 0.18 -0.33 10.81
N ARG A 38 -0.59 -1.40 10.94
CA ARG A 38 -1.28 -1.77 12.18
C ARG A 38 -1.02 -3.22 12.54
N LYS A 39 -1.30 -3.60 13.79
CA LYS A 39 -1.35 -5.02 14.16
C LYS A 39 -2.44 -5.69 13.32
N PRO A 40 -2.16 -6.85 12.68
CA PRO A 40 -3.19 -7.57 11.93
C PRO A 40 -4.37 -7.95 12.82
N ILE A 41 -5.59 -7.83 12.30
CA ILE A 41 -6.83 -8.18 13.03
C ILE A 41 -6.84 -9.66 13.41
N LYS A 42 -6.42 -10.52 12.47
CA LYS A 42 -6.09 -11.93 12.71
C LYS A 42 -4.58 -12.07 12.57
N LYS A 43 -3.89 -12.71 13.51
CA LYS A 43 -2.44 -13.04 13.40
C LYS A 43 -2.28 -14.21 12.42
N PRO A 44 -2.06 -13.96 11.12
CA PRO A 44 -1.97 -15.04 10.15
C PRO A 44 -0.61 -15.72 10.36
N LEU A 45 -0.62 -17.01 10.67
CA LEU A 45 0.58 -17.82 10.74
C LEU A 45 0.86 -18.39 9.35
N ILE A 46 1.83 -17.81 8.64
CA ILE A 46 2.20 -18.25 7.30
C ILE A 46 3.17 -19.42 7.44
N LYS A 47 2.74 -20.62 7.04
CA LYS A 47 3.54 -21.83 7.00
C LYS A 47 4.09 -22.03 5.59
N TYR A 48 5.36 -22.40 5.46
CA TYR A 48 6.00 -22.70 4.18
C TYR A 48 7.08 -23.78 4.36
N GLN A 49 7.44 -24.47 3.29
CA GLN A 49 8.58 -25.39 3.28
C GLN A 49 9.78 -24.74 2.60
N LEU A 50 10.96 -24.88 3.22
CA LEU A 50 12.22 -24.49 2.62
C LEU A 50 13.19 -25.66 2.82
N ASN A 51 13.65 -26.27 1.71
CA ASN A 51 14.58 -27.42 1.72
C ASN A 51 14.10 -28.55 2.65
N GLY A 52 12.83 -28.96 2.54
CA GLY A 52 12.23 -30.01 3.38
C GLY A 52 11.87 -29.59 4.82
N THR A 53 12.43 -28.49 5.32
CA THR A 53 12.13 -27.98 6.67
C THR A 53 10.88 -27.11 6.67
N ARG A 54 9.92 -27.45 7.53
CA ARG A 54 8.70 -26.64 7.72
C ARG A 54 9.04 -25.40 8.55
N LYS A 55 8.85 -24.22 7.96
CA LYS A 55 9.01 -22.92 8.62
C LYS A 55 7.67 -22.23 8.77
N ALA A 56 7.55 -21.39 9.78
CA ALA A 56 6.38 -20.54 9.96
C ALA A 56 6.79 -19.16 10.46
N TYR A 57 6.09 -18.11 10.01
CA TYR A 57 6.19 -16.79 10.61
C TYR A 57 4.81 -16.18 10.82
N ALA A 58 4.67 -15.42 11.90
CA ALA A 58 3.49 -14.59 12.11
C ALA A 58 3.67 -13.26 11.37
N LEU A 59 2.65 -12.83 10.62
CA LEU A 59 2.65 -11.47 10.09
C LEU A 59 2.54 -10.49 11.28
N ALA A 60 3.61 -9.73 11.54
CA ALA A 60 3.64 -8.81 12.67
C ALA A 60 2.87 -7.50 12.42
N ARG A 61 2.79 -7.08 11.15
CA ARG A 61 2.27 -5.78 10.72
C ARG A 61 1.54 -5.91 9.39
N ALA A 62 0.35 -5.33 9.33
CA ALA A 62 -0.41 -5.13 8.09
C ALA A 62 -0.16 -3.70 7.60
N TYR A 63 0.57 -3.56 6.50
CA TYR A 63 0.93 -2.28 5.91
C TYR A 63 -0.16 -1.83 4.94
N TYR A 64 -0.44 -0.53 4.90
CA TYR A 64 -1.52 0.01 4.09
C TYR A 64 -1.18 1.35 3.44
N MET A 65 -1.90 1.62 2.35
CA MET A 65 -2.15 2.95 1.79
C MET A 65 -3.59 3.35 2.15
N GLU A 66 -3.77 4.58 2.60
CA GLU A 66 -5.04 5.17 2.99
C GLU A 66 -5.37 6.34 2.06
N PHE A 67 -6.51 6.27 1.38
CA PHE A 67 -7.12 7.41 0.72
C PHE A 67 -8.06 8.07 1.73
N ARG A 68 -7.67 9.24 2.24
CA ARG A 68 -8.42 9.92 3.30
C ARG A 68 -9.32 11.00 2.74
N PHE A 69 -10.55 11.01 3.22
CA PHE A 69 -11.59 11.99 2.95
C PHE A 69 -12.03 12.66 4.26
N LYS A 70 -12.85 13.70 4.18
CA LYS A 70 -13.41 14.35 5.38
C LYS A 70 -14.44 13.41 6.05
N ALA A 71 -15.22 12.69 5.26
CA ALA A 71 -16.26 11.78 5.75
C ALA A 71 -15.74 10.37 6.14
N GLY A 72 -14.51 10.01 5.79
CA GLY A 72 -13.97 8.67 6.06
C GLY A 72 -12.71 8.35 5.28
N SER A 73 -12.35 7.08 5.19
CA SER A 73 -11.14 6.62 4.50
C SER A 73 -11.34 5.28 3.80
N VAL A 74 -10.62 5.09 2.68
CA VAL A 74 -10.47 3.80 2.01
C VAL A 74 -9.07 3.27 2.27
N PHE A 75 -8.96 2.04 2.79
CA PHE A 75 -7.68 1.40 3.11
C PHE A 75 -7.38 0.24 2.16
N CYS A 76 -6.22 0.28 1.53
CA CYS A 76 -5.68 -0.82 0.72
C CYS A 76 -4.46 -1.43 1.43
N TYR A 77 -4.48 -2.75 1.67
CA TYR A 77 -3.41 -3.46 2.39
C TYR A 77 -2.42 -4.11 1.43
N PHE A 78 -1.13 -3.88 1.66
CA PHE A 78 -0.07 -4.39 0.79
C PHE A 78 1.01 -5.11 1.59
N LYS A 79 1.22 -6.39 1.30
CA LYS A 79 2.36 -7.14 1.85
C LYS A 79 3.70 -6.62 1.33
N GLY A 80 3.74 -5.98 0.16
CA GLY A 80 5.00 -5.48 -0.42
C GLY A 80 5.59 -4.26 0.30
N LEU A 81 4.75 -3.43 0.94
CA LEU A 81 5.14 -2.11 1.46
C LEU A 81 6.27 -2.16 2.49
N TYR A 82 6.36 -3.21 3.33
CA TYR A 82 7.41 -3.31 4.34
C TYR A 82 8.82 -3.31 3.73
N ARG A 83 8.96 -3.76 2.49
CA ARG A 83 10.26 -3.86 1.80
C ARG A 83 10.87 -2.50 1.51
N LEU A 84 10.05 -1.45 1.45
CA LEU A 84 10.50 -0.07 1.25
C LEU A 84 11.07 0.55 2.53
N LEU A 85 10.85 -0.08 3.69
CA LEU A 85 11.36 0.36 4.98
C LEU A 85 12.68 -0.31 5.39
N ASP A 86 13.23 -1.18 4.54
CA ASP A 86 14.49 -1.90 4.80
C ASP A 86 15.60 -1.34 3.91
N LYS A 87 16.51 -0.55 4.49
CA LYS A 87 17.65 0.08 3.81
C LYS A 87 18.47 -0.90 2.97
N LYS A 88 18.63 -2.14 3.44
CA LYS A 88 19.45 -3.14 2.76
C LYS A 88 18.80 -3.62 1.45
N ARG A 89 17.49 -3.43 1.30
CA ARG A 89 16.71 -3.92 0.15
C ARG A 89 16.30 -2.81 -0.80
N THR A 90 16.38 -1.54 -0.41
CA THR A 90 15.85 -0.40 -1.17
C THR A 90 16.36 -0.31 -2.61
N ASN A 91 17.62 -0.72 -2.88
CA ASN A 91 18.24 -0.51 -4.19
C ASN A 91 18.08 -1.67 -5.20
N ASN A 92 17.36 -2.75 -4.86
CA ASN A 92 17.12 -3.84 -5.82
C ASN A 92 16.04 -3.46 -6.85
N HIS A 93 16.10 -4.09 -8.04
CA HIS A 93 15.18 -3.82 -9.14
C HIS A 93 13.70 -3.92 -8.73
N TYR A 94 13.34 -4.97 -7.98
CA TYR A 94 11.98 -5.18 -7.51
C TYR A 94 11.47 -4.00 -6.66
N ASN A 95 12.27 -3.50 -5.72
CA ASN A 95 11.88 -2.40 -4.84
C ASN A 95 11.78 -1.07 -5.61
N LYS A 96 12.61 -0.86 -6.65
CA LYS A 96 12.48 0.30 -7.55
C LYS A 96 11.15 0.27 -8.33
N VAL A 97 10.80 -0.88 -8.89
CA VAL A 97 9.51 -1.08 -9.58
C VAL A 97 8.34 -0.87 -8.61
N LEU A 98 8.41 -1.47 -7.42
CA LEU A 98 7.39 -1.31 -6.38
C LEU A 98 7.20 0.16 -5.99
N PHE A 99 8.30 0.90 -5.80
CA PHE A 99 8.26 2.32 -5.48
C PHE A 99 7.60 3.12 -6.60
N SER A 100 8.01 2.91 -7.86
CA SER A 100 7.42 3.58 -9.04
C SER A 100 5.91 3.34 -9.11
N MET A 101 5.47 2.09 -8.98
CA MET A 101 4.06 1.73 -9.02
C MET A 101 3.22 2.51 -7.99
N PHE A 102 3.73 2.65 -6.76
CA PHE A 102 3.02 3.42 -5.73
C PHE A 102 3.05 4.92 -6.01
N THR A 103 4.17 5.48 -6.45
CA THR A 103 4.23 6.92 -6.79
C THR A 103 3.36 7.27 -7.99
N ASP A 104 3.29 6.38 -8.99
CA ASP A 104 2.42 6.54 -10.16
C ASP A 104 0.95 6.52 -9.73
N LEU A 105 0.58 5.58 -8.86
CA LEU A 105 -0.77 5.51 -8.29
C LEU A 105 -1.12 6.77 -7.49
N GLU A 106 -0.19 7.29 -6.68
CA GLU A 106 -0.41 8.54 -5.96
C GLU A 106 -0.72 9.69 -6.91
N GLN A 107 0.12 9.89 -7.93
CA GLN A 107 -0.06 10.96 -8.91
C GLN A 107 -1.39 10.84 -9.64
N GLN A 108 -1.77 9.63 -10.05
CA GLN A 108 -3.04 9.37 -10.73
C GLN A 108 -4.24 9.70 -9.83
N VAL A 109 -4.21 9.32 -8.55
CA VAL A 109 -5.29 9.62 -7.60
C VAL A 109 -5.36 11.12 -7.28
N TYR A 110 -4.22 11.79 -7.09
CA TYR A 110 -4.20 13.25 -6.91
C TYR A 110 -4.79 13.97 -8.13
N LYS A 111 -4.41 13.55 -9.34
CA LYS A 111 -4.97 14.07 -10.60
C LYS A 111 -6.48 13.84 -10.69
N PHE A 112 -6.95 12.63 -10.34
CA PHE A 112 -8.37 12.29 -10.34
C PHE A 112 -9.20 13.22 -9.43
N TYR A 113 -8.67 13.59 -8.27
CA TYR A 113 -9.33 14.52 -7.35
C TYR A 113 -9.00 16.01 -7.58
N GLY A 114 -8.37 16.36 -8.71
CA GLY A 114 -8.03 17.74 -9.04
C GLY A 114 -7.07 18.40 -8.04
N LYS A 115 -6.19 17.61 -7.42
CA LYS A 115 -5.18 18.09 -6.46
C LYS A 115 -3.79 18.08 -7.07
N LYS A 116 -2.98 19.09 -6.74
CA LYS A 116 -1.56 19.10 -7.05
C LYS A 116 -0.86 18.03 -6.21
N TYR A 117 -0.10 17.16 -6.87
CA TYR A 117 0.78 16.20 -6.20
C TYR A 117 1.87 16.97 -5.42
N PRO A 118 2.14 16.64 -4.14
CA PRO A 118 3.13 17.36 -3.35
C PRO A 118 4.54 17.15 -3.91
N GLU A 119 5.40 18.17 -3.78
CA GLU A 119 6.81 18.12 -4.21
C GLU A 119 7.54 16.90 -3.62
N GLN A 120 7.25 16.59 -2.36
CA GLN A 120 7.63 15.34 -1.73
C GLN A 120 6.39 14.46 -1.51
N GLY A 121 6.35 13.34 -2.25
CA GLY A 121 5.27 12.36 -2.25
C GLY A 121 4.96 11.78 -0.86
N PRO A 122 3.69 11.42 -0.57
CA PRO A 122 3.32 10.79 0.70
C PRO A 122 4.10 9.51 1.01
N LEU A 123 4.38 8.66 0.02
CA LEU A 123 5.21 7.47 0.18
C LEU A 123 6.62 7.82 0.64
N ILE A 124 7.26 8.79 -0.01
CA ILE A 124 8.63 9.22 0.32
C ILE A 124 8.68 9.73 1.76
N LYS A 125 7.75 10.60 2.14
CA LYS A 125 7.65 11.12 3.52
C LYS A 125 7.52 10.00 4.54
N TRP A 126 6.69 9.00 4.24
CA TRP A 126 6.50 7.85 5.12
C TRP A 126 7.73 6.97 5.22
N ILE A 127 8.41 6.69 4.10
CA ILE A 127 9.66 5.92 4.06
C ILE A 127 10.73 6.62 4.90
N ILE A 128 11.00 7.92 4.67
CA ILE A 128 11.99 8.69 5.42
C ILE A 128 11.72 8.64 6.93
N LYS A 129 10.46 8.81 7.33
CA LYS A 129 10.06 8.74 8.74
C LYS A 129 10.27 7.37 9.39
N ASN A 130 10.22 6.28 8.62
CA ASN A 130 10.23 4.91 9.13
C ASN A 130 11.47 4.09 8.74
N LEU A 131 12.40 4.70 8.01
CA LEU A 131 13.67 4.10 7.63
C LEU A 131 14.49 3.85 8.90
N LYS A 132 14.61 2.57 9.27
CA LYS A 132 15.54 2.11 10.29
C LYS A 132 16.90 1.88 9.66
#